data_AF-A0A402AYF6-F1
#
_entry.id   AF-A0A402AYF6-F1
#
_cell.length_a   1.000
_cell.length_b   1.000
_cell.length_c   1.000
_cell.angle_alpha   90.00
_cell.angle_beta   90.00
_cell.angle_gamma   90.00
#
_symmetry.space_group_name_H-M   'P 1'
#
loop_
_entity.id
_entity.type
_entity.pdbx_description
1 polymer ?
#
loop_
_entity_poly.entity_id
_entity_poly.type
_entity_poly.pdbx_seq_one_letter_code
_entity_poly.pdbx_strand_id
1 'polypeptide(L)'
;MKLWDAGHPNQPLLALLLRNVRTPDERRGDLTAQVAANRTAIRRMQELVERWSLPILDEHVEALIEYARRITRATINSIPDGYYRFTDYLDDDGTSEEPVKISVGITVRGSNLTVDFSKSSAQVRGNINTVAAVARSAAYYVVRCLMPDDAPMNHGTFSPVTVIAPGGTVVNARPPAGVAQGNVETSQRITDAIFGALAQALPDIIPAAGQGTMNNITAGGIDPRSQRPFAYYETMGGGMGAGPNKTACRAYMSI
;
A
#
# COMPACT_ATOMS: atom_id res chain seq x y z
N MET A 1 0.20 20.01 -12.16
CA MET A 1 -0.45 21.09 -11.38
C MET A 1 0.40 21.37 -10.15
N LYS A 2 0.70 22.63 -9.81
CA LYS A 2 1.49 23.01 -8.63
C LYS A 2 0.60 23.66 -7.58
N LEU A 3 0.48 23.02 -6.41
CA LEU A 3 -0.30 23.56 -5.29
C LEU A 3 0.49 24.59 -4.46
N TRP A 4 1.82 24.46 -4.45
CA TRP A 4 2.77 25.48 -4.02
C TRP A 4 3.75 25.77 -5.15
N ASP A 5 4.10 27.04 -5.34
CA ASP A 5 5.11 27.48 -6.30
C ASP A 5 6.04 28.50 -5.64
N ALA A 6 7.34 28.31 -5.80
CA ALA A 6 8.37 29.12 -5.13
C ALA A 6 8.12 29.35 -3.62
N GLY A 7 7.65 28.31 -2.91
CA GLY A 7 7.36 28.39 -1.47
C GLY A 7 6.01 28.99 -1.09
N HIS A 8 5.23 29.50 -2.04
CA HIS A 8 3.95 30.17 -1.82
C HIS A 8 2.77 29.30 -2.28
N PRO A 9 1.64 29.27 -1.54
CA PRO A 9 0.47 28.52 -1.95
C PRO A 9 -0.20 29.15 -3.18
N ASN A 10 -0.60 28.32 -4.13
CA ASN A 10 -1.50 28.72 -5.21
C ASN A 10 -2.92 28.87 -4.65
N GLN A 11 -3.26 30.07 -4.18
CA GLN A 11 -4.52 30.33 -3.48
C GLN A 11 -5.77 30.00 -4.31
N PRO A 12 -5.87 30.37 -5.60
CA PRO A 12 -7.03 29.99 -6.42
C PRO A 12 -7.23 28.48 -6.50
N LEU A 13 -6.14 27.73 -6.69
CA LEU A 13 -6.20 26.28 -6.75
C LEU A 13 -6.56 25.65 -5.40
N LEU A 14 -5.95 26.14 -4.32
CA LEU A 14 -6.27 25.67 -2.97
C LEU A 14 -7.74 25.95 -2.64
N ALA A 15 -8.26 27.14 -2.97
CA ALA A 15 -9.66 27.49 -2.78
C ALA A 15 -10.61 26.57 -3.58
N LEU A 16 -10.24 26.24 -4.83
CA LEU A 16 -10.98 25.29 -5.64
C LEU A 16 -11.05 23.91 -4.98
N LEU A 17 -9.93 23.38 -4.50
CA LEU A 17 -9.89 22.08 -3.81
C LEU A 17 -10.71 22.10 -2.53
N LEU A 18 -10.52 23.12 -1.69
CA LEU A 18 -11.20 23.23 -0.40
C LEU A 18 -12.72 23.45 -0.53
N ARG A 19 -13.19 24.04 -1.62
CA ARG A 19 -14.63 24.16 -1.91
C ARG A 19 -15.29 22.81 -2.24
N ASN A 20 -14.50 21.81 -2.64
CA ASN A 20 -15.00 20.49 -3.08
C ASN A 20 -14.84 19.40 -2.01
N VAL A 21 -14.60 19.77 -0.74
CA VAL A 21 -14.48 18.83 0.38
C VAL A 21 -15.40 19.24 1.54
N ARG A 22 -15.84 18.26 2.34
CA ARG A 22 -16.77 18.49 3.45
C ARG A 22 -16.13 19.16 4.66
N THR A 23 -14.83 18.92 4.90
CA THR A 23 -14.06 19.45 6.03
C THR A 23 -12.86 20.29 5.55
N PRO A 24 -13.10 21.49 4.99
CA PRO A 24 -12.04 22.29 4.36
C PRO A 24 -10.91 22.70 5.31
N ASP A 25 -11.21 22.98 6.58
CA ASP A 25 -10.19 23.38 7.56
C ASP A 25 -9.26 22.23 7.92
N GLU A 26 -9.79 21.01 8.09
CA GLU A 26 -8.98 19.80 8.28
C GLU A 26 -8.11 19.54 7.05
N ARG A 27 -8.69 19.57 5.84
CA ARG A 27 -7.91 19.34 4.61
C ARG A 27 -6.82 20.39 4.41
N ARG A 28 -7.09 21.65 4.78
CA ARG A 28 -6.06 22.70 4.79
C ARG A 28 -4.96 22.38 5.79
N GLY A 29 -5.32 21.92 7.00
CA GLY A 29 -4.40 21.46 8.02
C GLY A 29 -3.47 20.35 7.51
N ASP A 30 -4.04 19.29 6.93
CA ASP A 30 -3.29 18.15 6.35
C ASP A 30 -2.29 18.61 5.28
N LEU A 31 -2.75 19.43 4.32
CA LEU A 31 -1.89 19.95 3.26
C LEU A 31 -0.76 20.83 3.81
N THR A 32 -1.06 21.66 4.81
CA THR A 32 -0.06 22.52 5.46
C THR A 32 0.96 21.70 6.23
N ALA A 33 0.53 20.64 6.91
CA ALA A 33 1.40 19.71 7.63
C ALA A 33 2.35 18.98 6.67
N GLN A 34 1.86 18.49 5.52
CA GLN A 34 2.70 17.86 4.49
C GLN A 34 3.76 18.84 3.94
N VAL A 35 3.40 20.10 3.71
CA VAL A 35 4.35 21.13 3.28
C VAL A 35 5.39 21.41 4.37
N ALA A 36 5.00 21.47 5.64
CA ALA A 36 5.91 21.67 6.76
C ALA A 36 6.91 20.49 6.90
N ALA A 37 6.44 19.26 6.72
CA ALA A 37 7.29 18.07 6.69
C ALA A 37 8.32 18.14 5.56
N ASN A 38 7.89 18.49 4.34
CA ASN A 38 8.80 18.65 3.19
C ASN A 38 9.82 19.76 3.40
N ARG A 39 9.43 20.89 4.00
CA ARG A 39 10.38 21.98 4.34
C ARG A 39 11.44 21.52 5.35
N THR A 40 11.06 20.70 6.31
CA THR A 40 12.01 20.10 7.25
C THR A 40 12.94 19.13 6.54
N ALA A 41 12.43 18.27 5.65
CA ALA A 41 13.26 17.38 4.85
C ALA A 41 14.27 18.14 3.99
N ILE A 42 13.85 19.22 3.30
CA ILE A 42 14.74 20.08 2.50
C ILE A 42 15.88 20.64 3.36
N ARG A 43 15.55 21.22 4.52
CA ARG A 43 16.55 21.78 5.43
C ARG A 43 17.56 20.71 5.88
N ARG A 44 17.08 19.53 6.28
CA ARG A 44 17.96 18.42 6.69
C ARG A 44 18.85 17.92 5.54
N MET A 45 18.33 17.87 4.33
CA MET A 45 19.13 17.54 3.14
C MET A 45 20.20 18.60 2.87
N GLN A 46 19.88 19.88 3.01
CA GLN A 46 20.86 20.97 2.88
C GLN A 46 21.97 20.87 3.94
N GLU A 47 21.62 20.62 5.21
CA GLU A 47 22.58 20.39 6.29
C GLU A 47 23.52 19.20 5.99
N LEU A 48 23.01 18.13 5.36
CA LEU A 48 23.84 16.99 4.93
C LEU A 48 24.77 17.35 3.78
N VAL A 49 24.29 18.11 2.80
CA VAL A 49 25.10 18.61 1.67
C VAL A 49 26.19 19.57 2.16
N GLU A 50 25.90 20.45 3.11
CA GLU A 50 26.90 21.34 3.71
C GLU A 50 27.98 20.55 4.46
N ARG A 51 27.60 19.46 5.14
CA ARG A 51 28.53 18.64 5.91
C ARG A 51 29.42 17.76 5.03
N TRP A 52 28.86 17.16 3.99
CA TRP A 52 29.52 16.10 3.23
C TRP A 52 29.77 16.44 1.76
N SER A 53 29.28 17.56 1.24
CA SER A 53 29.14 17.86 -0.19
C SER A 53 28.10 16.97 -0.90
N LEU A 54 27.57 17.47 -2.02
CA LEU A 54 26.57 16.76 -2.81
C LEU A 54 27.10 15.42 -3.39
N PRO A 55 28.31 15.35 -3.99
CA PRO A 55 28.81 14.10 -4.56
C PRO A 55 28.93 12.95 -3.55
N ILE A 56 29.41 13.24 -2.33
CA ILE A 56 29.53 12.22 -1.28
C ILE A 56 28.14 11.78 -0.79
N LEU A 57 27.21 12.71 -0.66
CA LEU A 57 25.84 12.38 -0.28
C LEU A 57 25.16 11.47 -1.33
N ASP A 58 25.33 11.77 -2.61
CA ASP A 58 24.80 10.97 -3.70
C ASP A 58 25.38 9.55 -3.68
N GLU A 59 26.70 9.40 -3.48
CA GLU A 59 27.35 8.09 -3.31
C GLU A 59 26.72 7.29 -2.15
N HIS A 60 26.47 7.93 -1.01
CA HIS A 60 25.84 7.28 0.13
C HIS A 60 24.38 6.88 -0.13
N VAL A 61 23.62 7.70 -0.87
CA VAL A 61 22.25 7.36 -1.28
C VAL A 61 22.25 6.13 -2.18
N GLU A 62 23.16 6.07 -3.16
CA GLU A 62 23.32 4.91 -4.04
C GLU A 62 23.73 3.66 -3.26
N ALA A 63 24.68 3.78 -2.33
CA ALA A 63 25.11 2.69 -1.46
C ALA A 63 23.95 2.16 -0.60
N LEU A 64 23.08 3.04 -0.08
CA LEU A 64 21.90 2.65 0.70
C LEU A 64 20.85 1.94 -0.16
N ILE A 65 20.69 2.35 -1.42
CA ILE A 65 19.81 1.68 -2.39
C ILE A 65 20.35 0.29 -2.73
N GLU A 66 21.66 0.15 -2.99
CA GLU A 66 22.27 -1.15 -3.25
C GLU A 66 22.23 -2.06 -2.03
N TYR A 67 22.43 -1.51 -0.83
CA TYR A 67 22.29 -2.25 0.41
C TYR A 67 20.88 -2.85 0.58
N ALA A 68 19.84 -2.04 0.36
CA ALA A 68 18.44 -2.50 0.37
C ALA A 68 18.20 -3.61 -0.66
N ARG A 69 18.70 -3.43 -1.89
CA ARG A 69 18.61 -4.42 -2.96
C ARG A 69 19.23 -5.75 -2.58
N ARG A 70 20.42 -5.73 -1.97
CA ARG A 70 21.13 -6.93 -1.54
C ARG A 70 20.38 -7.68 -0.45
N ILE A 71 19.81 -6.97 0.53
CA ILE A 71 18.97 -7.59 1.58
C ILE A 71 17.73 -8.23 0.94
N THR A 72 17.05 -7.52 0.05
CA THR A 72 15.85 -8.06 -0.62
C THR A 72 16.19 -9.29 -1.45
N ARG A 73 17.27 -9.25 -2.23
CA ARG A 73 17.73 -10.40 -3.01
C ARG A 73 18.09 -11.60 -2.14
N ALA A 74 18.74 -11.39 -1.00
CA ALA A 74 19.03 -12.45 -0.04
C ALA A 74 17.74 -13.04 0.57
N THR A 75 16.77 -12.18 0.89
CA THR A 75 15.46 -12.58 1.39
C THR A 75 14.73 -13.45 0.36
N ILE A 76 14.63 -13.00 -0.90
CA ILE A 76 14.00 -13.77 -1.98
C ILE A 76 14.73 -15.11 -2.23
N ASN A 77 16.06 -15.12 -2.16
CA ASN A 77 16.85 -16.35 -2.37
C ASN A 77 16.68 -17.40 -1.26
N SER A 78 16.11 -17.03 -0.10
CA SER A 78 15.72 -17.98 0.94
C SER A 78 14.38 -18.66 0.64
N ILE A 79 13.59 -18.12 -0.29
CA ILE A 79 12.36 -18.74 -0.77
C ILE A 79 12.77 -19.80 -1.80
N PRO A 80 12.32 -21.06 -1.66
CA PRO A 80 12.63 -22.07 -2.67
C PRO A 80 12.19 -21.63 -4.08
N ASP A 81 13.02 -21.92 -5.08
CA ASP A 81 12.66 -21.69 -6.48
C ASP A 81 11.42 -22.51 -6.86
N GLY A 82 10.46 -21.87 -7.52
CA GLY A 82 9.20 -22.53 -7.82
C GLY A 82 8.12 -21.62 -8.38
N TYR A 83 6.97 -22.23 -8.65
CA TYR A 83 5.75 -21.54 -9.02
C TYR A 83 4.66 -21.86 -8.00
N TYR A 84 4.21 -20.84 -7.28
CA TYR A 84 3.21 -20.92 -6.24
C TYR A 84 1.97 -20.17 -6.66
N ARG A 85 0.79 -20.68 -6.31
CA ARG A 85 -0.47 -20.05 -6.73
C ARG A 85 -1.48 -20.05 -5.62
N PHE A 86 -2.23 -18.97 -5.52
CA PHE A 86 -3.35 -18.88 -4.59
C PHE A 86 -4.45 -18.04 -5.20
N THR A 87 -5.68 -18.38 -4.85
CA THR A 87 -6.86 -17.63 -5.28
C THR A 87 -7.73 -17.43 -4.06
N ASP A 88 -8.15 -16.19 -3.86
CA ASP A 88 -9.11 -15.81 -2.84
C ASP A 88 -10.17 -14.89 -3.45
N TYR A 89 -11.22 -14.58 -2.70
CA TYR A 89 -12.37 -13.84 -3.17
C TYR A 89 -12.75 -12.73 -2.20
N LEU A 90 -13.20 -11.61 -2.75
CA LEU A 90 -14.09 -10.68 -2.05
C LEU A 90 -15.52 -11.17 -2.23
N ASP A 91 -16.36 -10.98 -1.21
CA ASP A 91 -17.73 -11.51 -1.20
C ASP A 91 -18.56 -10.95 -2.38
N ASP A 92 -18.51 -9.64 -2.61
CA ASP A 92 -19.14 -8.98 -3.74
C ASP A 92 -18.56 -7.56 -4.01
N ASP A 93 -19.18 -6.81 -4.93
CA ASP A 93 -18.82 -5.43 -5.28
C ASP A 93 -19.84 -4.36 -4.80
N GLY A 94 -20.85 -4.77 -4.04
CA GLY A 94 -21.98 -3.94 -3.59
C GLY A 94 -23.01 -3.63 -4.68
N THR A 95 -22.85 -4.15 -5.90
CA THR A 95 -23.80 -3.98 -7.02
C THR A 95 -24.37 -5.28 -7.56
N SER A 96 -23.77 -6.42 -7.18
CA SER A 96 -24.20 -7.78 -7.45
C SER A 96 -23.84 -8.66 -6.24
N GLU A 97 -24.30 -9.91 -6.19
CA GLU A 97 -23.89 -10.91 -5.17
C GLU A 97 -22.76 -11.82 -5.68
N GLU A 98 -22.15 -11.48 -6.82
CA GLU A 98 -21.12 -12.30 -7.46
C GLU A 98 -19.75 -12.06 -6.81
N PRO A 99 -19.05 -13.12 -6.37
CA PRO A 99 -17.75 -12.97 -5.72
C PRO A 99 -16.68 -12.48 -6.68
N VAL A 100 -15.83 -11.58 -6.18
CA VAL A 100 -14.77 -10.95 -6.97
C VAL A 100 -13.44 -11.63 -6.71
N LYS A 101 -12.98 -12.39 -7.69
CA LYS A 101 -11.78 -13.22 -7.62
C LYS A 101 -10.48 -12.41 -7.66
N ILE A 102 -9.60 -12.66 -6.70
CA ILE A 102 -8.19 -12.25 -6.68
C ILE A 102 -7.33 -13.50 -6.83
N SER A 103 -6.61 -13.61 -7.94
CA SER A 103 -5.79 -14.79 -8.23
C SER A 103 -4.36 -14.37 -8.51
N VAL A 104 -3.42 -14.96 -7.76
CA VAL A 104 -1.99 -14.66 -7.85
C VAL A 104 -1.21 -15.91 -8.21
N GLY A 105 -0.28 -15.76 -9.15
CA GLY A 105 0.82 -16.69 -9.39
C GLY A 105 2.15 -16.04 -9.04
N ILE A 106 2.94 -16.68 -8.21
CA ILE A 106 4.27 -16.21 -7.81
C ILE A 106 5.32 -17.14 -8.41
N THR A 107 6.25 -16.57 -9.17
CA THR A 107 7.44 -17.28 -9.65
C THR A 107 8.65 -16.77 -8.88
N VAL A 108 9.35 -17.68 -8.20
CA VAL A 108 10.65 -17.43 -7.58
C VAL A 108 11.72 -18.04 -8.47
N ARG A 109 12.74 -17.26 -8.83
CA ARG A 109 13.90 -17.74 -9.58
C ARG A 109 15.16 -17.04 -9.11
N GLY A 110 15.97 -17.76 -8.33
CA GLY A 110 17.13 -17.24 -7.64
C GLY A 110 16.72 -16.07 -6.74
N SER A 111 17.22 -14.87 -7.04
CA SER A 111 16.94 -13.66 -6.25
C SER A 111 15.90 -12.72 -6.87
N ASN A 112 15.05 -13.21 -7.78
CA ASN A 112 13.96 -12.43 -8.38
C ASN A 112 12.61 -13.07 -8.09
N LEU A 113 11.62 -12.21 -7.83
CA LEU A 113 10.24 -12.56 -7.53
C LEU A 113 9.32 -11.93 -8.59
N THR A 114 8.50 -12.74 -9.25
CA THR A 114 7.44 -12.24 -10.14
C THR A 114 6.08 -12.57 -9.53
N VAL A 115 5.26 -11.55 -9.30
CA VAL A 115 3.89 -11.65 -8.77
C VAL A 115 2.92 -11.32 -9.91
N ASP A 116 2.14 -12.31 -10.36
CA ASP A 116 1.25 -12.21 -11.50
C ASP A 116 -0.21 -12.32 -11.11
N PHE A 117 -0.97 -11.25 -11.35
CA PHE A 117 -2.40 -11.15 -11.08
C PHE A 117 -3.28 -11.35 -12.32
N SER A 118 -2.73 -11.81 -13.44
CA SER A 118 -3.43 -11.89 -14.72
C SER A 118 -4.69 -12.78 -14.72
N LYS A 119 -4.84 -13.64 -13.71
CA LYS A 119 -6.01 -14.52 -13.54
C LYS A 119 -7.09 -13.94 -12.62
N SER A 120 -6.90 -12.72 -12.10
CA SER A 120 -7.90 -12.00 -11.30
C SER A 120 -9.10 -11.58 -12.15
N SER A 121 -10.23 -11.27 -11.49
CA SER A 121 -11.43 -10.79 -12.17
C SER A 121 -11.18 -9.52 -13.00
N ALA A 122 -12.01 -9.34 -14.03
CA ALA A 122 -12.14 -8.04 -14.69
C ALA A 122 -12.54 -6.96 -13.67
N GLN A 123 -12.28 -5.69 -14.00
CA GLN A 123 -12.76 -4.59 -13.18
C GLN A 123 -14.29 -4.63 -13.04
N VAL A 124 -14.79 -4.32 -11.86
CA VAL A 124 -16.21 -4.44 -11.47
C VAL A 124 -16.90 -3.07 -11.42
N ARG A 125 -18.23 -3.06 -11.32
CA ARG A 125 -19.03 -1.83 -11.30
C ARG A 125 -18.92 -1.10 -9.97
N GLY A 126 -18.82 -1.86 -8.88
CA GLY A 126 -18.55 -1.38 -7.54
C GLY A 126 -17.24 -0.61 -7.41
N ASN A 127 -16.98 -0.10 -6.21
CA ASN A 127 -15.82 0.77 -5.93
C ASN A 127 -14.63 0.02 -5.28
N ILE A 128 -14.64 -1.30 -5.29
CA ILE A 128 -13.57 -2.17 -4.77
C ILE A 128 -12.42 -2.39 -5.76
N ASN A 129 -12.45 -1.77 -6.94
CA ASN A 129 -11.32 -1.87 -7.87
C ASN A 129 -10.08 -1.16 -7.32
N THR A 130 -8.88 -1.60 -7.73
CA THR A 130 -7.61 -0.94 -7.39
C THR A 130 -6.90 -0.43 -8.64
N VAL A 131 -5.95 0.49 -8.41
CA VAL A 131 -4.94 0.83 -9.42
C VAL A 131 -3.71 -0.08 -9.26
N ALA A 132 -2.92 -0.24 -10.32
CA ALA A 132 -1.71 -1.08 -10.28
C ALA A 132 -0.73 -0.73 -9.15
N ALA A 133 -0.71 0.52 -8.68
CA ALA A 133 0.13 0.94 -7.56
C ALA A 133 -0.23 0.19 -6.26
N VAL A 134 -1.51 -0.14 -6.05
CA VAL A 134 -1.96 -0.89 -4.86
C VAL A 134 -1.45 -2.33 -4.91
N ALA A 135 -1.60 -3.00 -6.05
CA ALA A 135 -1.08 -4.36 -6.24
C ALA A 135 0.45 -4.42 -6.04
N ARG A 136 1.17 -3.40 -6.53
CA ARG A 136 2.61 -3.24 -6.29
C ARG A 136 2.94 -3.06 -4.81
N SER A 137 2.26 -2.13 -4.14
CA SER A 137 2.47 -1.87 -2.71
C SER A 137 2.20 -3.11 -1.86
N ALA A 138 1.16 -3.88 -2.16
CA ALA A 138 0.87 -5.13 -1.45
C ALA A 138 2.01 -6.16 -1.63
N ALA A 139 2.53 -6.33 -2.85
CA ALA A 139 3.68 -7.20 -3.08
C ALA A 139 4.94 -6.72 -2.33
N TYR A 140 5.21 -5.42 -2.32
CA TYR A 140 6.35 -4.85 -1.60
C TYR A 140 6.21 -4.99 -0.09
N TYR A 141 4.99 -4.82 0.44
CA TYR A 141 4.68 -5.04 1.84
C TYR A 141 4.97 -6.49 2.25
N VAL A 142 4.48 -7.47 1.49
CA VAL A 142 4.73 -8.89 1.79
C VAL A 142 6.22 -9.21 1.78
N VAL A 143 6.98 -8.72 0.80
CA VAL A 143 8.43 -8.90 0.78
C VAL A 143 9.08 -8.23 1.99
N ARG A 144 8.66 -7.01 2.35
CA ARG A 144 9.16 -6.30 3.53
C ARG A 144 8.90 -7.04 4.84
N CYS A 145 7.78 -7.75 4.96
CA CYS A 145 7.46 -8.59 6.13
C CYS A 145 8.40 -9.79 6.27
N LEU A 146 9.04 -10.23 5.19
CA LEU A 146 10.03 -11.32 5.22
C LEU A 146 11.46 -10.83 5.45
N MET A 147 11.68 -9.51 5.35
CA MET A 147 12.99 -8.89 5.55
C MET A 147 13.26 -8.64 7.05
N PRO A 148 14.53 -8.50 7.46
CA PRO A 148 14.90 -8.06 8.80
C PRO A 148 14.24 -6.73 9.21
N ASP A 149 14.01 -6.54 10.51
CA ASP A 149 13.31 -5.37 11.05
C ASP A 149 14.01 -4.04 10.71
N ASP A 150 15.33 -4.04 10.63
CA ASP A 150 16.18 -2.89 10.32
C ASP A 150 16.41 -2.67 8.82
N ALA A 151 15.77 -3.47 7.95
CA ALA A 151 15.93 -3.34 6.52
C ALA A 151 15.42 -1.98 6.00
N PRO A 152 16.25 -1.22 5.24
CA PRO A 152 15.83 0.03 4.66
C PRO A 152 14.75 -0.19 3.58
N MET A 153 13.84 0.77 3.46
CA MET A 153 12.76 0.76 2.48
C MET A 153 13.00 1.85 1.43
N ASN A 154 13.46 1.45 0.25
CA ASN A 154 13.73 2.35 -0.87
C ASN A 154 13.61 1.59 -2.22
N HIS A 155 13.98 2.23 -3.34
CA HIS A 155 13.89 1.61 -4.67
C HIS A 155 14.64 0.27 -4.79
N GLY A 156 15.74 0.10 -4.05
CA GLY A 156 16.50 -1.14 -3.98
C GLY A 156 15.63 -2.32 -3.54
N THR A 157 14.75 -2.09 -2.57
CA THR A 157 13.77 -3.06 -2.07
C THR A 157 12.80 -3.53 -3.14
N PHE A 158 12.43 -2.65 -4.07
CA PHE A 158 11.40 -2.93 -5.07
C PHE A 158 11.97 -3.55 -6.35
N SER A 159 13.22 -3.23 -6.67
CA SER A 159 13.85 -3.60 -7.95
C SER A 159 13.90 -5.12 -8.27
N PRO A 160 13.99 -6.05 -7.30
CA PRO A 160 13.96 -7.50 -7.58
C PRO A 160 12.54 -8.08 -7.71
N VAL A 161 11.50 -7.26 -7.52
CA VAL A 161 10.09 -7.67 -7.49
C VAL A 161 9.37 -7.14 -8.72
N THR A 162 8.98 -8.03 -9.61
CA THR A 162 8.16 -7.71 -10.78
C THR A 162 6.69 -7.98 -10.46
N VAL A 163 5.81 -7.02 -10.73
CA VAL A 163 4.35 -7.19 -10.53
C VAL A 163 3.63 -7.04 -11.86
N ILE A 164 2.92 -8.09 -12.26
CA ILE A 164 2.10 -8.13 -13.47
C ILE A 164 0.64 -7.93 -13.05
N ALA A 165 0.09 -6.78 -13.40
CA ALA A 165 -1.31 -6.42 -13.13
C ALA A 165 -1.93 -5.89 -14.43
N PRO A 166 -2.58 -6.75 -15.25
CA PRO A 166 -3.12 -6.33 -16.54
C PRO A 166 -4.18 -5.25 -16.39
N GLY A 167 -4.10 -4.20 -17.23
CA GLY A 167 -5.07 -3.11 -17.19
C GLY A 167 -6.46 -3.57 -17.61
N GLY A 168 -7.50 -3.16 -16.87
CA GLY A 168 -8.88 -3.63 -17.08
C GLY A 168 -9.31 -4.72 -16.08
N THR A 169 -8.45 -5.05 -15.11
CA THR A 169 -8.74 -6.02 -14.05
C THR A 169 -9.10 -5.31 -12.75
N VAL A 170 -9.67 -6.04 -11.79
CA VAL A 170 -9.98 -5.51 -10.45
C VAL A 170 -8.71 -5.00 -9.73
N VAL A 171 -7.52 -5.51 -10.08
CA VAL A 171 -6.25 -5.09 -9.48
C VAL A 171 -5.55 -3.93 -10.22
N ASN A 172 -6.04 -3.57 -11.41
CA ASN A 172 -5.53 -2.47 -12.23
C ASN A 172 -6.64 -1.93 -13.14
N ALA A 173 -7.63 -1.30 -12.53
CA ALA A 173 -8.79 -0.80 -13.25
C ALA A 173 -8.47 0.45 -14.07
N ARG A 174 -9.23 0.61 -15.16
CA ARG A 174 -9.20 1.78 -16.02
C ARG A 174 -10.31 2.75 -15.62
N PRO A 175 -10.10 4.08 -15.75
CA PRO A 175 -11.18 5.04 -15.65
C PRO A 175 -12.36 4.66 -16.56
N PRO A 176 -13.61 4.89 -16.14
CA PRO A 176 -14.05 5.62 -14.94
C PRO A 176 -14.40 4.73 -13.73
N ALA A 177 -13.85 3.51 -13.63
CA ALA A 177 -14.20 2.61 -12.51
C ALA A 177 -13.87 3.21 -11.14
N GLY A 178 -14.75 2.97 -10.16
CA GLY A 178 -14.57 3.41 -8.78
C GLY A 178 -13.45 2.62 -8.10
N VAL A 179 -12.56 3.32 -7.40
CA VAL A 179 -11.39 2.72 -6.72
C VAL A 179 -11.31 3.04 -5.22
N ALA A 180 -12.37 3.64 -4.66
CA ALA A 180 -12.35 4.16 -3.30
C ALA A 180 -12.14 3.07 -2.24
N GLN A 181 -12.84 1.94 -2.36
CA GLN A 181 -12.74 0.80 -1.43
C GLN A 181 -11.62 -0.17 -1.81
N GLY A 182 -11.01 -0.03 -3.00
CA GLY A 182 -9.90 -0.89 -3.39
C GLY A 182 -8.68 -0.80 -2.47
N ASN A 183 -8.41 0.38 -1.90
CA ASN A 183 -7.30 0.56 -0.95
C ASN A 183 -7.56 -0.10 0.41
N VAL A 184 -8.79 -0.45 0.74
CA VAL A 184 -9.18 -0.87 2.09
C VAL A 184 -9.64 -2.33 2.13
N GLU A 185 -10.37 -2.77 1.10
CA GLU A 185 -10.87 -4.14 0.97
C GLU A 185 -9.91 -4.98 0.10
N THR A 186 -9.80 -4.60 -1.17
CA THR A 186 -9.08 -5.40 -2.17
C THR A 186 -7.57 -5.45 -1.91
N SER A 187 -6.98 -4.39 -1.36
CA SER A 187 -5.56 -4.39 -0.96
C SER A 187 -5.24 -5.44 0.10
N GLN A 188 -6.14 -5.66 1.06
CA GLN A 188 -6.01 -6.68 2.11
C GLN A 188 -6.13 -8.06 1.48
N ARG A 189 -7.13 -8.27 0.62
CA ARG A 189 -7.30 -9.55 -0.09
C ARG A 189 -6.14 -9.88 -1.03
N ILE A 190 -5.57 -8.88 -1.70
CA ILE A 190 -4.34 -9.05 -2.49
C ILE A 190 -3.19 -9.51 -1.59
N THR A 191 -3.01 -8.87 -0.44
CA THR A 191 -1.95 -9.20 0.52
C THR A 191 -2.09 -10.63 1.04
N ASP A 192 -3.30 -11.02 1.47
CA ASP A 192 -3.61 -12.38 1.91
C ASP A 192 -3.37 -13.40 0.79
N ALA A 193 -3.73 -13.08 -0.46
CA ALA A 193 -3.50 -13.98 -1.58
C ALA A 193 -2.01 -14.21 -1.86
N ILE A 194 -1.18 -13.16 -1.76
CA ILE A 194 0.28 -13.29 -1.92
C ILE A 194 0.85 -14.14 -0.78
N PHE A 195 0.45 -13.89 0.47
CA PHE A 195 0.85 -14.72 1.61
C PHE A 195 0.41 -16.18 1.43
N GLY A 196 -0.84 -16.43 1.03
CA GLY A 196 -1.36 -17.78 0.77
C GLY A 196 -0.59 -18.52 -0.33
N ALA A 197 -0.08 -17.82 -1.34
CA ALA A 197 0.82 -18.41 -2.32
C ALA A 197 2.20 -18.73 -1.70
N LEU A 198 2.81 -17.79 -0.97
CA LEU A 198 4.11 -18.00 -0.34
C LEU A 198 4.09 -19.02 0.81
N ALA A 199 2.96 -19.25 1.45
CA ALA A 199 2.80 -20.27 2.49
C ALA A 199 3.09 -21.70 1.98
N GLN A 200 2.96 -21.94 0.66
CA GLN A 200 3.36 -23.21 0.05
C GLN A 200 4.89 -23.40 0.04
N ALA A 201 5.65 -22.30 0.02
CA ALA A 201 7.11 -22.29 0.01
C ALA A 201 7.71 -22.13 1.42
N LEU A 202 7.00 -21.40 2.29
CA LEU A 202 7.44 -21.00 3.64
C LEU A 202 6.36 -21.33 4.70
N PRO A 203 5.90 -22.59 4.82
CA PRO A 203 4.80 -22.95 5.71
C PRO A 203 5.09 -22.67 7.19
N ASP A 204 6.37 -22.67 7.58
CA ASP A 204 6.81 -22.47 8.97
C ASP A 204 7.02 -20.99 9.35
N ILE A 205 6.78 -20.06 8.41
CA ILE A 205 6.97 -18.62 8.63
C ILE A 205 5.67 -17.84 8.36
N ILE A 206 4.93 -18.20 7.31
CA ILE A 206 3.74 -17.44 6.91
C ILE A 206 2.57 -17.74 7.87
N PRO A 207 1.95 -16.72 8.48
CA PRO A 207 0.76 -16.92 9.30
C PRO A 207 -0.46 -17.29 8.44
N ALA A 208 -1.49 -17.83 9.06
CA ALA A 208 -2.82 -17.91 8.45
C ALA A 208 -3.33 -16.49 8.10
N ALA A 209 -4.26 -16.41 7.14
CA ALA A 209 -4.87 -15.15 6.74
C ALA A 209 -5.48 -14.41 7.95
N GLY A 210 -5.37 -13.08 7.93
CA GLY A 210 -5.96 -12.22 8.95
C GLY A 210 -7.44 -11.94 8.69
N GLN A 211 -7.91 -10.79 9.14
CA GLN A 211 -9.28 -10.36 8.90
C GLN A 211 -9.60 -10.13 7.41
N GLY A 212 -8.59 -9.81 6.58
CA GLY A 212 -8.76 -9.62 5.14
C GLY A 212 -9.58 -8.39 4.73
N THR A 213 -9.73 -7.41 5.63
CA THR A 213 -10.39 -6.12 5.39
C THR A 213 -9.89 -5.08 6.39
N MET A 214 -9.83 -3.82 5.96
CA MET A 214 -9.73 -2.66 6.83
C MET A 214 -11.14 -2.17 7.14
N ASN A 215 -11.74 -2.68 8.22
CA ASN A 215 -13.10 -2.32 8.64
C ASN A 215 -13.21 -0.81 8.89
N ASN A 216 -14.00 -0.10 8.08
CA ASN A 216 -14.16 1.35 8.21
C ASN A 216 -15.58 1.72 8.65
N ILE A 217 -15.66 2.62 9.64
CA ILE A 217 -16.91 3.28 10.01
C ILE A 217 -16.83 4.72 9.50
N THR A 218 -17.75 5.07 8.60
CA THR A 218 -17.87 6.43 8.09
C THR A 218 -19.20 7.03 8.50
N ALA A 219 -19.16 8.23 9.08
CA ALA A 219 -20.36 9.00 9.40
C ALA A 219 -20.17 10.45 8.93
N GLY A 220 -21.25 11.13 8.59
CA GLY A 220 -21.18 12.53 8.21
C GLY A 220 -22.55 13.19 8.30
N GLY A 221 -22.54 14.51 8.43
CA GLY A 221 -23.77 15.28 8.59
C GLY A 221 -23.49 16.67 9.15
N ILE A 222 -24.49 17.24 9.79
CA ILE A 222 -24.37 18.48 10.57
C ILE A 222 -24.34 18.12 12.04
N ASP A 223 -23.31 18.55 12.75
CA ASP A 223 -23.22 18.35 14.20
C ASP A 223 -24.27 19.24 14.89
N PRO A 224 -25.25 18.66 15.63
CA PRO A 224 -26.30 19.45 16.25
C PRO A 224 -25.78 20.41 17.33
N ARG A 225 -24.58 20.17 17.89
CA ARG A 225 -23.98 21.01 18.94
C ARG A 225 -23.33 22.27 18.37
N SER A 226 -22.63 22.14 17.25
CA SER A 226 -21.88 23.23 16.62
C SER A 226 -22.57 23.83 15.37
N GLN A 227 -23.60 23.17 14.84
CA GLN A 227 -24.26 23.49 13.57
C GLN A 227 -23.30 23.51 12.37
N ARG A 228 -22.18 22.79 12.47
CA ARG A 228 -21.15 22.70 11.41
C ARG A 228 -21.18 21.33 10.72
N PRO A 229 -20.79 21.24 9.44
CA PRO A 229 -20.57 19.96 8.80
C PRO A 229 -19.47 19.15 9.51
N PHE A 230 -19.67 17.84 9.61
CA PHE A 230 -18.64 16.89 10.04
C PHE A 230 -18.54 15.72 9.07
N ALA A 231 -17.34 15.15 8.99
CA ALA A 231 -17.07 13.87 8.35
C ALA A 231 -16.16 13.07 9.28
N TYR A 232 -16.62 11.91 9.71
CA TYR A 232 -15.91 10.99 10.58
C TYR A 232 -15.57 9.73 9.78
N TYR A 233 -14.32 9.30 9.93
CA TYR A 233 -13.78 8.08 9.33
C TYR A 233 -12.93 7.41 10.39
N GLU A 234 -13.33 6.21 10.79
CA GLU A 234 -12.62 5.40 11.78
C GLU A 234 -12.23 4.07 11.17
N THR A 235 -11.02 3.62 11.48
CA THR A 235 -10.54 2.31 11.08
C THR A 235 -10.51 1.41 12.31
N MET A 236 -11.33 0.36 12.27
CA MET A 236 -11.44 -0.60 13.36
C MET A 236 -10.34 -1.65 13.22
N GLY A 237 -9.60 -1.87 14.31
CA GLY A 237 -8.59 -2.93 14.39
C GLY A 237 -9.20 -4.32 14.19
N GLY A 238 -8.43 -5.22 13.57
CA GLY A 238 -8.89 -6.55 13.20
C GLY A 238 -8.13 -7.69 13.87
N GLY A 239 -8.48 -8.93 13.52
CA GLY A 239 -7.76 -10.11 13.97
C GLY A 239 -6.50 -10.39 13.13
N MET A 240 -5.41 -10.78 13.77
CA MET A 240 -4.25 -11.35 13.09
C MET A 240 -4.36 -12.88 13.11
N GLY A 241 -4.13 -13.52 11.95
CA GLY A 241 -4.15 -14.97 11.83
C GLY A 241 -3.06 -15.64 12.67
N ALA A 242 -3.30 -16.90 13.05
CA ALA A 242 -2.34 -17.66 13.84
C ALA A 242 -1.04 -17.89 13.05
N GLY A 243 0.10 -17.75 13.73
CA GLY A 243 1.40 -18.12 13.18
C GLY A 243 1.74 -19.58 13.50
N PRO A 244 2.74 -20.16 12.83
CA PRO A 244 3.18 -21.54 13.06
C PRO A 244 3.50 -21.85 14.53
N ASN A 245 4.00 -20.85 15.27
CA ASN A 245 4.36 -20.96 16.69
C ASN A 245 3.58 -19.99 17.61
N LYS A 246 2.49 -19.36 17.13
CA LYS A 246 1.74 -18.36 17.91
C LYS A 246 0.24 -18.43 17.62
N THR A 247 -0.59 -18.35 18.66
CA THR A 247 -2.05 -18.26 18.52
C THR A 247 -2.46 -16.95 17.85
N ALA A 248 -3.61 -16.96 17.17
CA ALA A 248 -4.22 -15.75 16.62
C ALA A 248 -4.41 -14.66 17.69
N CYS A 249 -4.27 -13.39 17.29
CA CYS A 249 -4.41 -12.23 18.17
C CYS A 249 -5.71 -11.46 17.87
N ARG A 250 -6.37 -10.96 18.91
CA ARG A 250 -7.60 -10.15 18.81
C ARG A 250 -7.25 -8.65 18.83
N ALA A 251 -7.93 -7.86 18.01
CA ALA A 251 -7.81 -6.39 17.96
C ALA A 251 -6.37 -5.88 17.73
N TYR A 252 -5.69 -6.47 16.75
CA TYR A 252 -4.42 -6.00 16.26
C TYR A 252 -4.65 -4.92 15.19
N MET A 253 -4.05 -3.74 15.39
CA MET A 253 -4.01 -2.69 14.39
C MET A 253 -2.55 -2.63 13.92
N SER A 254 -2.23 -3.27 12.80
CA SER A 254 -0.93 -3.07 12.15
C SER A 254 -0.98 -1.69 11.48
N ILE A 255 -0.29 -0.72 12.08
CA ILE A 255 -0.06 0.61 11.51
C ILE A 255 1.11 0.51 10.52
#